data_AF-A0AAU9QGC2-F1
#
_entry.id   AF-A0AAU9QGC2-F1
#
_cell.length_a   1.000
_cell.length_b   1.000
_cell.length_c   1.000
_cell.angle_alpha   90.00
_cell.angle_beta   90.00
_cell.angle_gamma   90.00
#
_symmetry.space_group_name_H-M   'P 1'
#
loop_
_entity.id
_entity.type
_entity.pdbx_description
1 polymer ?
#
loop_
_entity_poly.entity_id
_entity_poly.type
_entity_poly.pdbx_seq_one_letter_code
_entity_poly.pdbx_strand_id
1 'polypeptide(L)'
;MLKFHEFLKEVVFKKIPRKELMIKLHLEYDEFQGLDNITMSRWTNGVTKPSSCRQLLIANAASCLNIFLNQCSAPKVPVSLESQYRKFLNQFNSYYHAIILKPERNAKICHFKGTNYEAQEIYGDYTSKINIMSAKVNSFDDYNKKYNVDVFYKGNIESKIPESYMYFHQEVGALFDILDLSIDRYTSNPKKDTLFFGLSFFKNSNDYDLLFGLVLNYIIRHHFNVKNAFFTARGREDMSLYETLGAEQIALIDCSKDYGNVYLYHIDLQKILSHPIFLGLIIKYHPIYEKEYEQMRSHGVDANVFFNDTYDAIAI
;
A
#
# COMPACT_ATOMS: atom_id res chain seq x y z
N MET A 1 -5.93 -22.68 -8.63
CA MET A 1 -5.44 -21.36 -9.11
C MET A 1 -4.90 -21.53 -10.52
N LEU A 2 -5.21 -20.58 -11.40
CA LEU A 2 -4.79 -20.55 -12.80
C LEU A 2 -3.31 -20.13 -12.91
N LYS A 3 -2.59 -20.77 -13.83
CA LYS A 3 -1.31 -20.25 -14.33
C LYS A 3 -1.58 -19.03 -15.21
N PHE A 4 -0.60 -18.13 -15.33
CA PHE A 4 -0.80 -16.88 -16.07
C PHE A 4 -1.15 -17.09 -17.56
N HIS A 5 -0.61 -18.13 -18.20
CA HIS A 5 -0.94 -18.43 -19.60
C HIS A 5 -2.39 -18.91 -19.77
N GLU A 6 -2.94 -19.62 -18.78
CA GLU A 6 -4.35 -20.03 -18.74
C GLU A 6 -5.23 -18.79 -18.53
N PHE A 7 -4.84 -17.90 -17.62
CA PHE A 7 -5.52 -16.61 -17.42
C PHE A 7 -5.54 -15.76 -18.70
N LEU A 8 -4.43 -15.69 -19.46
CA LEU A 8 -4.40 -14.99 -20.74
C LEU A 8 -5.41 -15.57 -21.74
N LYS A 9 -5.41 -16.90 -21.92
CA LYS A 9 -6.28 -17.59 -22.89
C LYS A 9 -7.75 -17.56 -22.49
N GLU A 10 -8.03 -17.93 -21.26
CA GLU A 10 -9.38 -18.25 -20.80
C GLU A 10 -10.14 -17.05 -20.24
N VAL A 11 -9.44 -15.96 -19.90
CA VAL A 11 -10.05 -14.75 -19.32
C VAL A 11 -9.75 -13.54 -20.18
N VAL A 12 -8.48 -13.19 -20.38
CA VAL A 12 -8.10 -11.93 -21.04
C VAL A 12 -8.54 -11.91 -22.51
N PHE A 13 -8.18 -12.92 -23.30
CA PHE A 13 -8.51 -12.94 -24.73
C PHE A 13 -9.98 -13.20 -25.04
N LYS A 14 -10.79 -13.58 -24.04
CA LYS A 14 -12.25 -13.59 -24.16
C LYS A 14 -12.87 -12.20 -24.03
N LYS A 15 -12.17 -11.24 -23.38
CA LYS A 15 -12.63 -9.85 -23.23
C LYS A 15 -12.07 -8.90 -24.27
N ILE A 16 -10.81 -9.09 -24.66
CA ILE A 16 -10.11 -8.19 -25.58
C ILE A 16 -9.31 -9.00 -26.61
N PRO A 17 -9.48 -8.74 -27.92
CA PRO A 17 -8.66 -9.38 -28.95
C PRO A 17 -7.17 -9.13 -28.72
N ARG A 18 -6.35 -10.15 -28.95
CA ARG A 18 -4.90 -10.10 -28.71
C ARG A 18 -4.20 -8.90 -29.37
N LYS A 19 -4.56 -8.59 -30.63
CA LYS A 19 -3.98 -7.46 -31.36
C LYS A 19 -4.31 -6.12 -30.68
N GLU A 20 -5.54 -5.96 -30.24
CA GLU A 20 -6.02 -4.75 -29.56
C GLU A 20 -5.34 -4.59 -28.20
N LEU A 21 -5.25 -5.67 -27.41
CA LEU A 21 -4.51 -5.67 -26.15
C LEU A 21 -3.06 -5.22 -26.35
N MET A 22 -2.37 -5.78 -27.35
CA MET A 22 -0.97 -5.41 -27.62
C MET A 22 -0.82 -3.93 -27.98
N ILE A 23 -1.73 -3.37 -28.79
CA ILE A 23 -1.74 -1.94 -29.11
C ILE A 23 -1.94 -1.12 -27.84
N LYS A 24 -2.94 -1.46 -27.03
CA LYS A 24 -3.24 -0.77 -25.77
C LYS A 24 -2.04 -0.78 -24.82
N LEU A 25 -1.39 -1.95 -24.65
CA LEU A 25 -0.22 -2.07 -23.79
C LEU A 25 0.95 -1.21 -24.23
N HIS A 26 1.22 -1.12 -25.54
CA HIS A 26 2.28 -0.25 -26.05
C HIS A 26 2.00 1.25 -25.90
N LEU A 27 0.73 1.64 -25.95
CA LEU A 27 0.34 3.05 -25.83
C LEU A 27 0.31 3.53 -24.37
N GLU A 28 -0.05 2.65 -23.44
CA GLU A 28 -0.29 3.02 -22.04
C GLU A 28 0.90 2.78 -21.11
N TYR A 29 1.80 1.84 -21.43
CA TYR A 29 2.79 1.33 -20.48
C TYR A 29 4.18 1.14 -21.12
N ASP A 30 5.17 1.85 -20.58
CA ASP A 30 6.57 1.76 -21.03
C ASP A 30 7.17 0.37 -20.80
N GLU A 31 6.64 -0.39 -19.84
CA GLU A 31 7.07 -1.76 -19.55
C GLU A 31 6.90 -2.72 -20.74
N PHE A 32 6.08 -2.35 -21.73
CA PHE A 32 5.85 -3.16 -22.93
C PHE A 32 6.61 -2.66 -24.16
N GLN A 33 7.51 -1.68 -24.02
CA GLN A 33 8.43 -1.34 -25.10
C GLN A 33 9.17 -2.61 -25.58
N GLY A 34 9.08 -2.89 -26.88
CA GLY A 34 9.65 -4.09 -27.50
C GLY A 34 8.82 -5.37 -27.38
N LEU A 35 7.56 -5.32 -26.89
CA LEU A 35 6.68 -6.49 -26.90
C LEU A 35 6.26 -6.84 -28.34
N ASP A 36 6.75 -7.97 -28.84
CA ASP A 36 6.38 -8.47 -30.16
C ASP A 36 5.35 -9.63 -30.12
N ASN A 37 4.87 -10.00 -31.31
CA ASN A 37 3.93 -11.11 -31.46
C ASN A 37 4.54 -12.45 -31.02
N ILE A 38 5.85 -12.63 -31.16
CA ILE A 38 6.51 -13.88 -30.77
C ILE A 38 6.49 -14.02 -29.24
N THR A 39 6.83 -12.96 -28.51
CA THR A 39 6.85 -12.88 -27.05
C THR A 39 5.46 -13.07 -26.47
N MET A 40 4.46 -12.36 -27.01
CA MET A 40 3.06 -12.58 -26.59
C MET A 40 2.59 -14.02 -26.87
N SER A 41 3.04 -14.65 -27.97
CA SER A 41 2.73 -16.06 -28.27
C SER A 41 3.35 -17.01 -27.26
N ARG A 42 4.62 -16.77 -26.90
CA ARG A 42 5.34 -17.54 -25.88
C ARG A 42 4.66 -17.44 -24.51
N TRP A 43 4.18 -16.25 -24.12
CA TRP A 43 3.40 -16.08 -22.88
C TRP A 43 2.07 -16.83 -22.92
N THR A 44 1.35 -16.70 -24.04
CA THR A 44 0.05 -17.36 -24.26
C THR A 44 0.18 -18.89 -24.21
N ASN A 45 1.30 -19.44 -24.71
CA ASN A 45 1.56 -20.88 -24.71
C ASN A 45 2.32 -21.38 -23.47
N GLY A 46 2.58 -20.51 -22.49
CA GLY A 46 3.26 -20.90 -21.25
C GLY A 46 4.75 -21.23 -21.41
N VAL A 47 5.35 -20.93 -22.56
CA VAL A 47 6.80 -21.13 -22.83
C VAL A 47 7.64 -20.20 -21.97
N THR A 48 7.19 -18.96 -21.79
CA THR A 48 7.80 -18.00 -20.87
C THR A 48 6.71 -17.29 -20.08
N LYS A 49 7.08 -16.66 -18.96
CA LYS A 49 6.16 -15.92 -18.09
C LYS A 49 6.59 -14.44 -18.06
N PRO A 50 5.67 -13.48 -18.25
CA PRO A 50 5.99 -12.07 -18.04
C PRO A 50 6.31 -11.78 -16.57
N SER A 51 6.99 -10.66 -16.30
CA SER A 51 7.22 -10.19 -14.92
C SER A 51 5.89 -9.94 -14.18
N SER A 52 5.91 -9.94 -12.85
CA SER A 52 4.70 -9.64 -12.04
C SER A 52 4.10 -8.28 -12.39
N CYS A 53 4.94 -7.28 -12.66
CA CYS A 53 4.49 -5.95 -13.09
C CYS A 53 3.69 -6.04 -14.40
N ARG A 54 4.27 -6.66 -15.44
CA ARG A 54 3.58 -6.86 -16.73
C ARG A 54 2.29 -7.67 -16.56
N GLN A 55 2.24 -8.66 -15.67
CA GLN A 55 1.02 -9.42 -15.40
C GLN A 55 -0.10 -8.53 -14.83
N LEU A 56 0.22 -7.68 -13.85
CA LEU A 56 -0.73 -6.71 -13.28
C LEU A 56 -1.20 -5.70 -14.32
N LEU A 57 -0.29 -5.13 -15.10
CA LEU A 57 -0.63 -4.16 -16.15
C LEU A 57 -1.51 -4.78 -17.24
N ILE A 58 -1.25 -6.03 -17.65
CA ILE A 58 -2.14 -6.78 -18.56
C ILE A 58 -3.52 -6.94 -17.94
N ALA A 59 -3.60 -7.34 -16.67
CA ALA A 59 -4.87 -7.51 -15.99
C ALA A 59 -5.64 -6.18 -15.86
N ASN A 60 -4.95 -5.07 -15.63
CA ASN A 60 -5.55 -3.73 -15.60
C ASN A 60 -6.06 -3.29 -16.98
N ALA A 61 -5.20 -3.38 -18.00
CA ALA A 61 -5.52 -2.98 -19.37
C ALA A 61 -6.73 -3.73 -19.94
N ALA A 62 -6.89 -5.01 -19.56
CA ALA A 62 -8.01 -5.85 -19.97
C ALA A 62 -9.23 -5.81 -19.02
N SER A 63 -9.20 -4.95 -17.98
CA SER A 63 -10.26 -4.87 -16.96
C SER A 63 -10.57 -6.24 -16.32
N CYS A 64 -9.50 -6.94 -15.94
CA CYS A 64 -9.50 -8.28 -15.36
C CYS A 64 -8.73 -8.37 -14.03
N LEU A 65 -8.38 -7.24 -13.39
CA LEU A 65 -7.64 -7.21 -12.13
C LEU A 65 -8.27 -8.09 -11.05
N ASN A 66 -9.58 -7.94 -10.77
CA ASN A 66 -10.24 -8.76 -9.74
C ASN A 66 -10.19 -10.26 -10.04
N ILE A 67 -10.29 -10.64 -11.33
CA ILE A 67 -10.19 -12.06 -11.71
C ILE A 67 -8.76 -12.55 -11.51
N PHE A 68 -7.77 -11.74 -11.88
CA PHE A 68 -6.36 -12.04 -11.66
C PHE A 68 -6.06 -12.25 -10.17
N LEU A 69 -6.48 -11.33 -9.30
CA LEU A 69 -6.23 -11.41 -7.86
C LEU A 69 -6.93 -12.60 -7.18
N ASN A 70 -8.10 -13.01 -7.67
CA ASN A 70 -8.83 -14.16 -7.13
C ASN A 70 -8.33 -15.51 -7.65
N GLN A 71 -7.93 -15.58 -8.92
CA GLN A 71 -7.72 -16.88 -9.59
C GLN A 71 -6.25 -17.20 -9.82
N CYS A 72 -5.36 -16.22 -9.92
CA CYS A 72 -3.93 -16.46 -10.16
C CYS A 72 -3.16 -16.71 -8.87
N SER A 73 -2.13 -17.55 -8.96
CA SER A 73 -1.23 -17.79 -7.85
C SER A 73 -0.32 -16.61 -7.57
N ALA A 74 -0.11 -16.33 -6.28
CA ALA A 74 0.92 -15.41 -5.83
C ALA A 74 2.29 -15.81 -6.40
N PRO A 75 3.13 -14.82 -6.76
CA PRO A 75 4.49 -15.10 -7.22
C PRO A 75 5.30 -15.76 -6.10
N LYS A 76 6.20 -16.67 -6.48
CA LYS A 76 7.14 -17.26 -5.52
C LYS A 76 8.10 -16.17 -5.02
N VAL A 77 8.18 -16.03 -3.69
CA VAL A 77 9.11 -15.11 -3.05
C VAL A 77 10.50 -15.77 -2.97
N PRO A 78 11.58 -15.11 -3.45
CA PRO A 78 12.95 -15.54 -3.23
C PRO A 78 13.31 -15.58 -1.73
N VAL A 79 14.08 -16.59 -1.31
CA VAL A 79 14.45 -16.81 0.10
C VAL A 79 15.18 -15.60 0.70
N SER A 80 16.03 -14.93 -0.07
CA SER A 80 16.72 -13.71 0.38
C SER A 80 15.75 -12.58 0.73
N LEU A 81 14.76 -12.35 -0.13
CA LEU A 81 13.71 -11.35 0.08
C LEU A 81 12.82 -11.73 1.27
N GLU A 82 12.46 -12.99 1.41
CA GLU A 82 11.68 -13.48 2.56
C GLU A 82 12.44 -13.25 3.87
N SER A 83 13.75 -13.53 3.90
CA SER A 83 14.59 -13.33 5.08
C SER A 83 14.66 -11.85 5.49
N GLN A 84 14.85 -10.95 4.53
CA GLN A 84 14.85 -9.49 4.79
C GLN A 84 13.50 -9.00 5.28
N TYR A 85 12.41 -9.43 4.63
CA TYR A 85 11.07 -9.05 5.05
C TYR A 85 10.73 -9.56 6.46
N ARG A 86 11.20 -10.75 6.82
CA ARG A 86 11.05 -11.28 8.18
C ARG A 86 11.79 -10.42 9.23
N LYS A 87 12.97 -9.90 8.91
CA LYS A 87 13.70 -8.97 9.80
C LYS A 87 12.92 -7.67 10.01
N PHE A 88 12.39 -7.12 8.92
CA PHE A 88 11.48 -5.97 8.96
C PHE A 88 10.26 -6.26 9.83
N LEU A 89 9.56 -7.37 9.64
CA LEU A 89 8.38 -7.70 10.45
C LEU A 89 8.70 -7.89 11.94
N ASN A 90 9.87 -8.43 12.27
CA ASN A 90 10.26 -8.69 13.65
C ASN A 90 10.36 -7.40 14.49
N GLN A 91 10.58 -6.23 13.89
CA GLN A 91 10.62 -4.98 14.64
C GLN A 91 9.27 -4.64 15.30
N PHE A 92 8.16 -5.12 14.73
CA PHE A 92 6.82 -4.86 15.27
C PHE A 92 6.49 -5.77 16.46
N ASN A 93 7.18 -6.90 16.61
CA ASN A 93 6.88 -7.93 17.60
C ASN A 93 7.49 -7.65 18.99
N SER A 94 7.58 -6.36 19.37
CA SER A 94 8.05 -5.96 20.68
C SER A 94 6.97 -6.14 21.75
N TYR A 95 7.27 -6.87 22.83
CA TYR A 95 6.37 -7.04 23.97
C TYR A 95 5.93 -5.71 24.59
N TYR A 96 6.77 -4.66 24.49
CA TYR A 96 6.43 -3.33 25.02
C TYR A 96 5.27 -2.68 24.25
N HIS A 97 5.12 -2.94 22.95
CA HIS A 97 3.98 -2.40 22.18
C HIS A 97 2.64 -2.97 22.69
N ALA A 98 2.63 -4.24 23.10
CA ALA A 98 1.46 -4.89 23.66
C ALA A 98 1.11 -4.45 25.10
N ILE A 99 2.07 -3.90 25.84
CA ILE A 99 1.86 -3.38 27.21
C ILE A 99 1.30 -1.95 27.17
N ILE A 100 1.78 -1.13 26.23
CA ILE A 100 1.34 0.27 26.06
C ILE A 100 -0.14 0.31 25.63
N LEU A 101 -0.53 -0.61 24.76
CA LEU A 101 -1.88 -0.75 24.27
C LEU A 101 -2.62 -1.78 25.11
N LYS A 102 -3.43 -1.34 26.09
CA LYS A 102 -4.35 -2.23 26.81
C LYS A 102 -5.18 -2.97 25.75
N PRO A 103 -4.99 -4.29 25.55
CA PRO A 103 -5.64 -4.99 24.45
C PRO A 103 -7.14 -4.94 24.66
N GLU A 104 -7.86 -4.32 23.73
CA GLU A 104 -9.30 -4.26 23.79
C GLU A 104 -9.89 -5.56 23.27
N ARG A 105 -10.84 -6.16 24.01
CA ARG A 105 -11.40 -7.48 23.67
C ARG A 105 -12.19 -7.50 22.36
N ASN A 106 -12.49 -6.32 21.78
CA ASN A 106 -13.35 -6.16 20.61
C ASN A 106 -12.68 -5.31 19.50
N ALA A 107 -11.36 -5.41 19.33
CA ALA A 107 -10.65 -4.66 18.30
C ALA A 107 -11.13 -5.07 16.89
N LYS A 108 -11.49 -4.07 16.10
CA LYS A 108 -12.04 -4.21 14.76
C LYS A 108 -11.20 -3.41 13.79
N ILE A 109 -11.05 -3.91 12.56
CA ILE A 109 -10.39 -3.14 11.51
C ILE A 109 -11.37 -2.07 11.04
N CYS A 110 -10.91 -0.93 10.57
CA CYS A 110 -11.72 0.20 10.16
C CYS A 110 -10.98 0.95 9.04
N HIS A 111 -11.73 1.57 8.14
CA HIS A 111 -11.22 2.56 7.19
C HIS A 111 -11.96 3.86 7.42
N PHE A 112 -11.21 4.91 7.69
CA PHE A 112 -11.70 6.26 7.80
C PHE A 112 -11.26 7.03 6.56
N LYS A 113 -12.20 7.75 5.95
CA LYS A 113 -11.92 8.67 4.87
C LYS A 113 -12.53 10.02 5.22
N GLY A 114 -11.66 10.99 5.43
CA GLY A 114 -12.08 12.31 5.86
C GLY A 114 -10.88 13.23 5.89
N THR A 115 -10.91 14.20 6.76
CA THR A 115 -9.91 15.26 6.75
C THR A 115 -8.79 14.97 7.74
N ASN A 116 -7.61 15.53 7.49
CA ASN A 116 -6.45 15.35 8.36
C ASN A 116 -6.71 15.76 9.81
N TYR A 117 -7.56 16.76 10.05
CA TYR A 117 -7.98 17.17 11.39
C TYR A 117 -8.84 16.11 12.09
N GLU A 118 -9.81 15.52 11.40
CA GLU A 118 -10.65 14.45 11.95
C GLU A 118 -9.83 13.18 12.19
N ALA A 119 -8.86 12.91 11.31
CA ALA A 119 -7.98 11.75 11.43
C ALA A 119 -6.95 11.86 12.56
N GLN A 120 -6.66 13.07 13.05
CA GLN A 120 -5.82 13.26 14.24
C GLN A 120 -6.42 12.60 15.48
N GLU A 121 -7.75 12.42 15.56
CA GLU A 121 -8.36 11.64 16.65
C GLU A 121 -7.92 10.18 16.65
N ILE A 122 -7.47 9.65 15.50
CA ILE A 122 -7.01 8.27 15.35
C ILE A 122 -5.50 8.22 15.56
N TYR A 123 -4.70 8.92 14.74
CA TYR A 123 -3.24 8.78 14.78
C TYR A 123 -2.50 9.88 15.57
N GLY A 124 -3.21 10.88 16.09
CA GLY A 124 -2.63 12.08 16.73
C GLY A 124 -1.76 11.74 17.93
N ASP A 125 -2.18 10.83 18.79
CA ASP A 125 -1.44 10.43 20.00
C ASP A 125 -0.07 9.80 19.70
N TYR A 126 0.08 9.20 18.52
CA TYR A 126 1.33 8.57 18.09
C TYR A 126 2.20 9.54 17.31
N THR A 127 1.59 10.31 16.41
CA THR A 127 2.30 11.28 15.58
C THR A 127 2.77 12.49 16.37
N SER A 128 2.01 12.97 17.38
CA SER A 128 2.41 14.07 18.27
C SER A 128 3.66 13.77 19.12
N LYS A 129 3.94 12.49 19.38
CA LYS A 129 5.15 12.05 20.10
C LYS A 129 6.40 12.06 19.22
N ILE A 130 6.22 12.11 17.90
CA ILE A 130 7.30 12.24 16.94
C ILE A 130 7.32 13.71 16.56
N ASN A 131 8.31 14.42 17.07
CA ASN A 131 8.54 15.84 16.89
C ASN A 131 9.06 16.14 15.47
N ILE A 132 8.37 15.64 14.43
CA ILE A 132 8.67 15.86 12.99
C ILE A 132 8.77 17.37 12.66
N MET A 133 8.35 18.23 13.59
CA MET A 133 8.12 19.66 13.45
C MET A 133 9.03 20.55 14.34
N SER A 134 9.84 20.03 15.27
CA SER A 134 10.69 20.91 16.10
C SER A 134 12.07 21.08 15.42
N ALA A 135 12.30 22.07 14.56
CA ALA A 135 12.77 23.38 15.03
C ALA A 135 12.64 24.50 13.97
N LYS A 136 11.98 24.27 12.83
CA LYS A 136 11.81 25.29 11.77
C LYS A 136 10.39 25.40 11.21
N VAL A 137 9.51 24.49 11.59
CA VAL A 137 8.16 24.40 11.05
C VAL A 137 7.26 24.33 12.27
N ASN A 138 6.66 25.44 12.66
CA ASN A 138 5.45 25.30 13.47
C ASN A 138 4.55 24.32 12.73
N SER A 139 4.02 23.32 13.45
CA SER A 139 3.33 22.12 13.00
C SER A 139 2.59 22.17 11.65
N PHE A 140 2.25 21.03 11.06
CA PHE A 140 1.27 20.98 9.96
C PHE A 140 -0.02 21.78 10.30
N ASP A 141 -0.31 21.97 11.59
CA ASP A 141 -1.38 22.82 12.12
C ASP A 141 -1.18 24.33 11.83
N ASP A 142 0.04 24.85 11.75
CA ASP A 142 0.32 26.25 11.37
C ASP A 142 0.07 26.51 9.88
N TYR A 143 0.11 25.47 9.05
CA TYR A 143 -0.26 25.58 7.63
C TYR A 143 -1.77 25.58 7.38
N ASN A 144 -2.62 25.37 8.39
CA ASN A 144 -4.09 25.43 8.33
C ASN A 144 -4.73 24.73 7.10
N LYS A 145 -4.01 23.77 6.50
CA LYS A 145 -4.36 23.21 5.21
C LYS A 145 -5.13 21.92 5.44
N LYS A 146 -6.45 22.01 5.26
CA LYS A 146 -7.34 20.86 5.28
C LYS A 146 -7.09 19.99 4.05
N TYR A 147 -6.76 18.72 4.25
CA TYR A 147 -6.62 17.74 3.18
C TYR A 147 -7.32 16.42 3.51
N ASN A 148 -7.68 15.69 2.46
CA ASN A 148 -8.29 14.38 2.61
C ASN A 148 -7.22 13.32 2.87
N VAL A 149 -7.51 12.45 3.84
CA VAL A 149 -6.66 11.34 4.26
C VAL A 149 -7.50 10.07 4.32
N ASP A 150 -6.88 8.97 3.93
CA ASP A 150 -7.40 7.63 4.08
C ASP A 150 -6.60 6.95 5.21
N VAL A 151 -7.28 6.50 6.26
CA VAL A 151 -6.68 5.82 7.42
C VAL A 151 -7.26 4.43 7.53
N PHE A 152 -6.41 3.41 7.49
CA PHE A 152 -6.77 2.03 7.81
C PHE A 152 -6.24 1.73 9.22
N TYR A 153 -7.11 1.36 10.14
CA TYR A 153 -6.71 1.08 11.51
C TYR A 153 -7.40 -0.15 12.06
N LYS A 154 -6.83 -0.73 13.11
CA LYS A 154 -7.45 -1.77 13.92
C LYS A 154 -7.52 -1.24 15.34
N GLY A 155 -8.73 -1.19 15.92
CA GLY A 155 -8.94 -0.61 17.23
C GLY A 155 -10.38 -0.78 17.71
N ASN A 156 -10.69 -0.26 18.88
CA ASN A 156 -12.07 -0.16 19.32
C ASN A 156 -12.70 1.10 18.72
N ILE A 157 -13.89 0.94 18.14
CA ILE A 157 -14.64 2.01 17.48
C ILE A 157 -15.22 3.00 18.48
N GLU A 158 -15.77 2.50 19.58
CA GLU A 158 -16.42 3.31 20.61
C GLU A 158 -15.41 4.20 21.33
N SER A 159 -14.22 3.67 21.62
CA SER A 159 -13.14 4.45 22.24
C SER A 159 -12.29 5.23 21.23
N LYS A 160 -12.40 4.94 19.92
CA LYS A 160 -11.55 5.47 18.83
C LYS A 160 -10.04 5.28 19.05
N ILE A 161 -9.63 4.36 19.94
CA ILE A 161 -8.21 4.11 20.20
C ILE A 161 -7.69 3.07 19.20
N PRO A 162 -6.80 3.42 18.25
CA PRO A 162 -6.20 2.42 17.38
C PRO A 162 -5.12 1.64 18.11
N GLU A 163 -5.15 0.32 17.96
CA GLU A 163 -4.04 -0.57 18.32
C GLU A 163 -2.98 -0.61 17.21
N SER A 164 -3.39 -0.47 15.96
CA SER A 164 -2.53 -0.40 14.78
C SER A 164 -3.17 0.51 13.76
N TYR A 165 -2.39 1.30 13.03
CA TYR A 165 -2.90 2.15 11.95
C TYR A 165 -1.84 2.38 10.87
N MET A 166 -2.32 2.63 9.65
CA MET A 166 -1.59 3.18 8.54
C MET A 166 -2.46 4.23 7.86
N TYR A 167 -1.86 5.30 7.38
CA TYR A 167 -2.58 6.31 6.62
C TYR A 167 -1.80 6.79 5.41
N PHE A 168 -2.52 7.30 4.44
CA PHE A 168 -1.95 7.94 3.27
C PHE A 168 -2.83 9.05 2.73
N HIS A 169 -2.26 9.94 1.93
CA HIS A 169 -2.98 11.00 1.22
C HIS A 169 -2.29 11.40 -0.09
N GLN A 170 -2.98 12.16 -0.94
CA GLN A 170 -2.44 12.65 -2.21
C GLN A 170 -1.89 14.09 -2.14
N GLU A 171 -2.07 14.80 -1.02
CA GLU A 171 -1.59 16.19 -0.85
C GLU A 171 -0.08 16.24 -0.51
N VAL A 172 0.75 15.72 -1.40
CA VAL A 172 2.22 15.61 -1.22
C VAL A 172 2.92 16.96 -1.42
N GLY A 173 2.36 17.85 -2.24
CA GLY A 173 2.94 19.19 -2.46
C GLY A 173 3.11 19.98 -1.18
N ALA A 174 2.13 19.94 -0.27
CA ALA A 174 2.21 20.62 1.01
C ALA A 174 3.38 20.12 1.88
N LEU A 175 3.63 18.81 1.87
CA LEU A 175 4.77 18.23 2.58
C LEU A 175 6.10 18.69 1.96
N PHE A 176 6.20 18.70 0.64
CA PHE A 176 7.41 19.15 -0.05
C PHE A 176 7.70 20.64 0.20
N ASP A 177 6.67 21.48 0.20
CA ASP A 177 6.78 22.90 0.56
C ASP A 177 7.31 23.07 1.99
N ILE A 178 6.79 22.28 2.94
CA ILE A 178 7.21 22.30 4.35
C ILE A 178 8.67 21.87 4.52
N LEU A 179 9.12 20.90 3.73
CA LEU A 179 10.48 20.35 3.79
C LEU A 179 11.49 21.14 2.94
N ASP A 180 11.06 22.22 2.27
CA ASP A 180 11.86 22.97 1.31
C ASP A 180 12.45 22.06 0.20
N LEU A 181 11.62 21.16 -0.32
CA LEU A 181 11.95 20.20 -1.38
C LEU A 181 11.18 20.52 -2.67
N SER A 182 11.83 20.31 -3.81
CA SER A 182 11.14 20.40 -5.12
C SER A 182 10.51 19.06 -5.51
N ILE A 183 9.20 19.07 -5.76
CA ILE A 183 8.45 17.90 -6.23
C ILE A 183 8.52 17.70 -7.75
N ASP A 184 8.96 18.73 -8.48
CA ASP A 184 8.94 18.78 -9.96
C ASP A 184 9.81 17.70 -10.60
N ARG A 185 10.82 17.21 -9.88
CA ARG A 185 11.65 16.07 -10.31
C ARG A 185 10.85 14.77 -10.43
N TYR A 186 9.77 14.62 -9.66
CA TYR A 186 9.02 13.37 -9.53
C TYR A 186 7.69 13.38 -10.28
N THR A 187 7.06 14.56 -10.40
CA THR A 187 5.76 14.66 -11.06
C THR A 187 5.46 16.09 -11.51
N SER A 188 4.70 16.20 -12.61
CA SER A 188 4.09 17.46 -13.04
C SER A 188 2.71 17.71 -12.40
N ASN A 189 2.12 16.68 -11.77
CA ASN A 189 0.83 16.78 -11.09
C ASN A 189 0.82 16.05 -9.73
N PRO A 190 1.33 16.69 -8.67
CA PRO A 190 1.37 16.13 -7.32
C PRO A 190 0.05 15.56 -6.83
N LYS A 191 -1.07 16.24 -7.06
CA LYS A 191 -2.37 15.87 -6.48
C LYS A 191 -2.98 14.61 -7.08
N LYS A 192 -2.55 14.19 -8.27
CA LYS A 192 -3.11 13.03 -8.97
C LYS A 192 -2.16 11.86 -9.06
N ASP A 193 -0.86 12.13 -9.16
CA ASP A 193 0.12 11.11 -9.54
C ASP A 193 1.02 10.69 -8.37
N THR A 194 0.68 11.11 -7.15
CA THR A 194 1.45 10.80 -5.94
C THR A 194 0.57 10.29 -4.80
N LEU A 195 1.15 9.42 -3.98
CA LEU A 195 0.64 9.04 -2.67
C LEU A 195 1.76 9.24 -1.65
N PHE A 196 1.43 9.80 -0.50
CA PHE A 196 2.30 9.86 0.66
C PHE A 196 1.76 8.97 1.77
N PHE A 197 2.61 8.08 2.27
CA PHE A 197 2.39 7.23 3.42
C PHE A 197 3.17 7.81 4.59
N GLY A 198 2.42 8.27 5.59
CA GLY A 198 3.02 8.82 6.80
C GLY A 198 3.38 7.75 7.81
N LEU A 199 3.86 8.21 8.98
CA LEU A 199 4.32 7.32 10.03
C LEU A 199 3.16 6.51 10.59
N SER A 200 3.27 5.20 10.36
CA SER A 200 2.29 4.20 10.74
C SER A 200 2.75 3.49 12.01
N PHE A 201 1.80 2.91 12.76
CA PHE A 201 2.08 2.17 13.97
C PHE A 201 1.44 0.79 13.91
N PHE A 202 2.16 -0.24 14.36
CA PHE A 202 1.67 -1.61 14.38
C PHE A 202 1.99 -2.27 15.71
N LYS A 203 0.96 -2.80 16.37
CA LYS A 203 1.08 -3.57 17.61
C LYS A 203 1.90 -4.84 17.42
N ASN A 204 1.83 -5.46 16.24
CA ASN A 204 2.54 -6.68 15.88
C ASN A 204 2.62 -6.86 14.35
N SER A 205 3.41 -7.85 13.91
CA SER A 205 3.58 -8.13 12.48
C SER A 205 2.31 -8.61 11.76
N ASN A 206 1.38 -9.26 12.47
CA ASN A 206 0.14 -9.73 11.85
C ASN A 206 -0.79 -8.55 11.50
N ASP A 207 -0.84 -7.55 12.38
CA ASP A 207 -1.58 -6.31 12.12
C ASP A 207 -0.96 -5.53 10.95
N TYR A 208 0.38 -5.51 10.82
CA TYR A 208 1.05 -4.95 9.65
C TYR A 208 0.62 -5.66 8.35
N ASP A 209 0.78 -6.98 8.28
CA ASP A 209 0.47 -7.75 7.08
C ASP A 209 -0.99 -7.55 6.64
N LEU A 210 -1.90 -7.53 7.62
CA LEU A 210 -3.32 -7.32 7.41
C LEU A 210 -3.64 -5.92 6.91
N LEU A 211 -3.25 -4.87 7.64
CA LEU A 211 -3.57 -3.49 7.27
C LEU A 211 -2.88 -3.11 5.95
N PHE A 212 -1.62 -3.48 5.78
CA PHE A 212 -0.90 -3.18 4.54
C PHE A 212 -1.50 -3.96 3.35
N GLY A 213 -1.87 -5.22 3.54
CA GLY A 213 -2.58 -6.01 2.51
C GLY A 213 -3.90 -5.36 2.08
N LEU A 214 -4.69 -4.84 3.02
CA LEU A 214 -5.93 -4.12 2.74
C LEU A 214 -5.68 -2.77 2.04
N VAL A 215 -4.70 -2.00 2.50
CA VAL A 215 -4.27 -0.74 1.88
C VAL A 215 -3.81 -0.97 0.43
N LEU A 216 -3.01 -2.01 0.17
CA LEU A 216 -2.55 -2.33 -1.18
C LEU A 216 -3.72 -2.75 -2.10
N ASN A 217 -4.72 -3.47 -1.58
CA ASN A 217 -5.94 -3.78 -2.34
C ASN A 217 -6.73 -2.49 -2.67
N TYR A 218 -6.88 -1.58 -1.71
CA TYR A 218 -7.51 -0.28 -1.93
C TYR A 218 -6.78 0.53 -3.01
N ILE A 219 -5.45 0.57 -2.94
CA ILE A 219 -4.61 1.26 -3.93
C ILE A 219 -4.79 0.64 -5.31
N ILE A 220 -4.78 -0.69 -5.45
CA ILE A 220 -5.01 -1.33 -6.75
C ILE A 220 -6.37 -0.97 -7.34
N ARG A 221 -7.38 -0.72 -6.50
CA ARG A 221 -8.73 -0.43 -6.98
C ARG A 221 -8.95 1.05 -7.29
N HIS A 222 -8.35 1.95 -6.52
CA HIS A 222 -8.65 3.38 -6.56
C HIS A 222 -7.49 4.26 -7.04
N HIS A 223 -6.27 3.73 -6.97
CA HIS A 223 -5.04 4.48 -7.23
C HIS A 223 -4.06 3.70 -8.13
N PHE A 224 -4.55 2.73 -8.93
CA PHE A 224 -3.68 1.90 -9.78
C PHE A 224 -2.81 2.71 -10.73
N ASN A 225 -3.32 3.84 -11.25
CA ASN A 225 -2.59 4.66 -12.21
C ASN A 225 -1.65 5.69 -11.55
N VAL A 226 -1.64 5.77 -10.21
CA VAL A 226 -0.66 6.59 -9.50
C VAL A 226 0.72 5.98 -9.73
N LYS A 227 1.69 6.81 -10.12
CA LYS A 227 3.06 6.38 -10.40
C LYS A 227 3.97 6.48 -9.19
N ASN A 228 3.86 7.56 -8.41
CA ASN A 228 4.83 7.86 -7.36
C ASN A 228 4.26 7.58 -5.97
N ALA A 229 5.04 6.91 -5.14
CA ALA A 229 4.75 6.72 -3.73
C ALA A 229 5.90 7.26 -2.87
N PHE A 230 5.54 8.00 -1.83
CA PHE A 230 6.45 8.55 -0.84
C PHE A 230 6.19 7.88 0.50
N PHE A 231 7.21 7.31 1.10
CA PHE A 231 7.10 6.62 2.39
C PHE A 231 7.98 7.29 3.43
N THR A 232 7.44 7.51 4.62
CA THR A 232 8.25 7.81 5.80
C THR A 232 8.82 6.52 6.36
N ALA A 233 10.12 6.48 6.59
CA ALA A 233 10.84 5.34 7.15
C ALA A 233 11.51 5.72 8.47
N ARG A 234 11.47 4.82 9.45
CA ARG A 234 12.19 5.02 10.72
C ARG A 234 12.91 3.76 11.14
N GLY A 235 14.19 3.91 11.47
CA GLY A 235 15.00 2.79 11.93
C GLY A 235 15.56 1.94 10.80
N ARG A 236 16.52 1.08 11.17
CA ARG A 236 17.36 0.37 10.22
C ARG A 236 16.60 -0.61 9.32
N GLU A 237 15.63 -1.33 9.89
CA GLU A 237 14.94 -2.39 9.15
C GLU A 237 13.94 -1.81 8.14
N ASP A 238 13.26 -0.71 8.45
CA ASP A 238 12.44 0.06 7.49
C ASP A 238 13.28 0.53 6.30
N MET A 239 14.39 1.23 6.59
CA MET A 239 15.29 1.76 5.56
C MET A 239 15.83 0.63 4.68
N SER A 240 16.30 -0.45 5.30
CA SER A 240 16.84 -1.61 4.57
C SER A 240 15.79 -2.26 3.66
N LEU A 241 14.52 -2.31 4.08
CA LEU A 241 13.44 -2.83 3.24
C LEU A 241 13.23 -1.92 2.02
N TYR A 242 13.06 -0.61 2.23
CA TYR A 242 12.83 0.34 1.14
C TYR A 242 13.98 0.40 0.13
N GLU A 243 15.22 0.43 0.60
CA GLU A 243 16.40 0.41 -0.26
C GLU A 243 16.47 -0.88 -1.10
N THR A 244 16.11 -2.03 -0.51
CA THR A 244 16.06 -3.30 -1.24
C THR A 244 14.95 -3.33 -2.30
N LEU A 245 13.86 -2.62 -2.06
CA LEU A 245 12.79 -2.42 -3.06
C LEU A 245 13.22 -1.47 -4.19
N GLY A 246 14.38 -0.83 -4.07
CA GLY A 246 14.90 0.15 -5.01
C GLY A 246 14.30 1.55 -4.82
N ALA A 247 13.89 1.88 -3.59
CA ALA A 247 13.47 3.23 -3.25
C ALA A 247 14.66 4.19 -3.15
N GLU A 248 14.47 5.44 -3.58
CA GLU A 248 15.44 6.53 -3.45
C GLU A 248 15.19 7.29 -2.15
N GLN A 249 16.19 7.40 -1.28
CA GLN A 249 16.09 8.30 -0.12
C GLN A 249 16.15 9.76 -0.61
N ILE A 250 15.13 10.53 -0.30
CA ILE A 250 14.99 11.93 -0.73
C ILE A 250 15.55 12.88 0.32
N ALA A 251 15.14 12.68 1.58
CA ALA A 251 15.39 13.62 2.64
C ALA A 251 15.44 12.96 4.02
N LEU A 252 16.13 13.63 4.93
CA LEU A 252 16.05 13.40 6.37
C LEU A 252 15.03 14.42 6.90
N ILE A 253 13.85 13.93 7.27
CA ILE A 253 12.71 14.74 7.71
C ILE A 253 12.95 15.25 9.13
N ASP A 254 13.48 14.39 9.99
CA ASP A 254 13.66 14.72 11.41
C ASP A 254 14.85 13.97 12.03
N CYS A 255 15.48 14.61 13.01
CA CYS A 255 16.59 14.11 13.80
C CYS A 255 16.28 14.25 15.29
N SER A 256 15.84 13.17 15.92
CA SER A 256 15.58 13.16 17.35
C SER A 256 16.56 12.28 18.11
N LYS A 257 16.94 12.76 19.30
CA LYS A 257 17.68 11.95 20.26
C LYS A 257 16.79 10.91 20.96
N ASP A 258 15.49 11.16 21.04
CA ASP A 258 14.54 10.33 21.78
C ASP A 258 14.02 9.15 20.95
N TYR A 259 13.79 9.39 19.67
CA TYR A 259 13.19 8.40 18.78
C TYR A 259 14.02 8.12 17.51
N GLY A 260 15.14 8.80 17.30
CA GLY A 260 16.01 8.60 16.15
C GLY A 260 15.57 9.37 14.92
N ASN A 261 16.21 9.06 13.79
CA ASN A 261 16.00 9.77 12.54
C ASN A 261 14.77 9.26 11.77
N VAL A 262 14.08 10.18 11.11
CA VAL A 262 12.95 9.90 10.20
C VAL A 262 13.33 10.31 8.78
N TYR A 263 13.18 9.41 7.82
CA TYR A 263 13.59 9.61 6.44
C TYR A 263 12.40 9.58 5.48
N LEU A 264 12.52 10.29 4.37
CA LEU A 264 11.57 10.27 3.25
C LEU A 264 12.16 9.45 2.10
N TYR A 265 11.42 8.45 1.62
CA TYR A 265 11.79 7.64 0.46
C TYR A 265 10.78 7.81 -0.67
N HIS A 266 11.27 7.79 -1.92
CA HIS A 266 10.46 7.74 -3.14
C HIS A 266 10.58 6.36 -3.80
N ILE A 267 9.48 5.83 -4.30
CA ILE A 267 9.47 4.64 -5.14
C ILE A 267 8.32 4.70 -6.15
N ASP A 268 8.54 4.04 -7.30
CA ASP A 268 7.49 3.76 -8.26
C ASP A 268 6.47 2.78 -7.63
N LEU A 269 5.20 3.21 -7.57
CA LEU A 269 4.12 2.44 -6.96
C LEU A 269 3.90 1.10 -7.67
N GLN A 270 4.11 1.01 -8.99
CA GLN A 270 4.00 -0.27 -9.72
C GLN A 270 5.07 -1.25 -9.27
N LYS A 271 6.26 -0.79 -8.86
CA LYS A 271 7.29 -1.66 -8.28
C LYS A 271 6.83 -2.25 -6.95
N ILE A 272 6.17 -1.45 -6.11
CA ILE A 272 5.57 -1.93 -4.85
C ILE A 272 4.46 -2.95 -5.12
N LEU A 273 3.46 -2.58 -5.95
CA LEU A 273 2.29 -3.44 -6.22
C LEU A 273 2.67 -4.77 -6.88
N SER A 274 3.74 -4.77 -7.68
CA SER A 274 4.23 -5.98 -8.36
C SER A 274 5.31 -6.75 -7.62
N HIS A 275 5.81 -6.22 -6.50
CA HIS A 275 6.84 -6.88 -5.70
C HIS A 275 6.32 -8.22 -5.18
N PRO A 276 7.08 -9.33 -5.24
CA PRO A 276 6.54 -10.66 -4.92
C PRO A 276 5.90 -10.79 -3.54
N ILE A 277 6.48 -10.15 -2.53
CA ILE A 277 5.95 -10.16 -1.16
C ILE A 277 4.60 -9.42 -1.11
N PHE A 278 4.56 -8.20 -1.65
CA PHE A 278 3.39 -7.34 -1.54
C PHE A 278 2.25 -7.80 -2.45
N LEU A 279 2.56 -8.30 -3.65
CA LEU A 279 1.57 -8.98 -4.49
C LEU A 279 1.03 -10.24 -3.80
N GLY A 280 1.86 -10.95 -3.04
CA GLY A 280 1.43 -12.03 -2.17
C GLY A 280 0.43 -11.57 -1.10
N LEU A 281 0.69 -10.46 -0.42
CA LEU A 281 -0.23 -9.86 0.54
C LEU A 281 -1.54 -9.42 -0.14
N ILE A 282 -1.46 -8.75 -1.28
CA ILE A 282 -2.63 -8.33 -2.06
C ILE A 282 -3.53 -9.53 -2.32
N ILE A 283 -2.99 -10.61 -2.90
CA ILE A 283 -3.75 -11.82 -3.23
C ILE A 283 -4.30 -12.49 -1.96
N LYS A 284 -3.50 -12.59 -0.89
CA LYS A 284 -3.90 -13.19 0.39
C LYS A 284 -5.09 -12.46 1.02
N TYR A 285 -5.08 -11.14 1.00
CA TYR A 285 -6.10 -10.30 1.64
C TYR A 285 -7.20 -9.81 0.68
N HIS A 286 -7.13 -10.15 -0.61
CA HIS A 286 -8.15 -9.77 -1.59
C HIS A 286 -9.55 -10.30 -1.26
N PRO A 287 -9.75 -11.58 -0.82
CA PRO A 287 -11.08 -12.06 -0.46
C PRO A 287 -11.70 -11.33 0.75
N ILE A 288 -10.85 -10.97 1.72
CA ILE A 288 -11.21 -10.18 2.90
C ILE A 288 -11.66 -8.79 2.44
N TYR A 289 -10.84 -8.13 1.61
CA TYR A 289 -11.18 -6.84 1.01
C TYR A 289 -12.50 -6.88 0.24
N GLU A 290 -12.72 -7.82 -0.69
CA GLU A 290 -13.97 -7.87 -1.47
C GLU A 290 -15.20 -8.14 -0.59
N LYS A 291 -15.08 -9.01 0.42
CA LYS A 291 -16.19 -9.33 1.32
C LYS A 291 -16.57 -8.13 2.18
N GLU A 292 -15.60 -7.48 2.81
CA GLU A 292 -15.89 -6.52 3.88
C GLU A 292 -15.89 -5.07 3.40
N TYR A 293 -15.17 -4.74 2.33
CA TYR A 293 -15.13 -3.38 1.80
C TYR A 293 -16.26 -3.06 0.80
N GLU A 294 -16.54 -3.97 -0.14
CA GLU A 294 -17.56 -3.70 -1.18
C GLU A 294 -19.00 -3.86 -0.68
N GLN A 295 -19.23 -4.66 0.36
CA GLN A 295 -20.53 -4.73 1.02
C GLN A 295 -20.90 -3.41 1.72
N MET A 296 -19.92 -2.58 2.09
CA MET A 296 -20.18 -1.30 2.77
C MET A 296 -20.46 -0.15 1.79
N ARG A 297 -19.82 -0.14 0.63
CA ARG A 297 -20.06 0.88 -0.42
C ARG A 297 -21.48 0.80 -1.01
N SER A 298 -22.10 -0.37 -1.03
CA SER A 298 -23.46 -0.58 -1.56
C SER A 298 -24.58 -0.11 -0.62
N HIS A 299 -24.29 0.16 0.66
CA HIS A 299 -25.29 0.54 1.66
C HIS A 299 -25.24 2.02 2.09
N GLY A 300 -24.44 2.86 1.43
CA GLY A 300 -24.48 4.32 1.62
C GLY A 300 -24.11 4.82 3.02
N VAL A 301 -23.22 4.11 3.72
CA VAL A 301 -22.76 4.49 5.06
C VAL A 301 -21.42 5.22 4.93
N ASP A 302 -21.37 6.48 5.40
CA ASP A 302 -20.10 7.18 5.66
C ASP A 302 -19.26 6.29 6.58
N ALA A 303 -18.05 5.96 6.12
CA ALA A 303 -17.19 4.92 6.66
C ALA A 303 -16.95 5.08 8.17
N ASN A 304 -17.80 4.43 8.96
CA ASN A 304 -17.68 4.29 10.40
C ASN A 304 -17.90 2.80 10.66
N VAL A 305 -16.85 2.11 11.11
CA VAL A 305 -16.79 0.69 11.48
C VAL A 305 -16.58 -0.28 10.32
N PHE A 306 -15.44 -0.98 10.33
CA PHE A 306 -15.35 -2.27 9.65
C PHE A 306 -15.35 -3.40 10.71
N PHE A 307 -15.75 -4.61 10.31
CA PHE A 307 -15.66 -5.91 11.02
C PHE A 307 -16.59 -6.18 12.23
N ASN A 308 -17.28 -7.32 12.16
CA ASN A 308 -17.82 -8.10 13.29
C ASN A 308 -17.23 -9.52 13.19
N ASP A 309 -16.85 -10.08 14.34
CA ASP A 309 -16.65 -11.49 14.69
C ASP A 309 -16.56 -12.51 13.54
N THR A 310 -15.37 -12.75 13.00
CA THR A 310 -15.06 -14.04 12.32
C THR A 310 -13.61 -14.51 12.49
N TYR A 311 -12.86 -13.98 13.46
CA TYR A 311 -11.45 -14.38 13.65
C TYR A 311 -11.21 -15.71 14.39
N ASP A 312 -12.27 -16.45 14.73
CA ASP A 312 -12.15 -17.73 15.46
C ASP A 312 -12.13 -19.01 14.59
N ALA A 313 -11.97 -18.91 13.27
CA ALA A 313 -12.06 -20.11 12.42
C ALA A 313 -11.06 -20.17 11.25
N ILE A 314 -9.77 -19.96 11.48
CA ILE A 314 -8.71 -20.61 10.68
C ILE A 314 -7.55 -21.00 11.60
N ALA A 315 -7.77 -22.05 12.38
CA ALA A 315 -6.69 -22.90 12.88
C ALA A 315 -6.53 -24.06 11.88
N ILE A 316 -5.31 -24.23 11.37
CA ILE A 316 -4.82 -25.54 10.93
C ILE A 316 -4.04 -26.12 12.08
#